data_AF-A0A959F8M5-F1
#
_entry.id   AF-A0A959F8M5-F1
#
_cell.length_a   1.000
_cell.length_b   1.000
_cell.length_c   1.000
_cell.angle_alpha   90.00
_cell.angle_beta   90.00
_cell.angle_gamma   90.00
#
_symmetry.space_group_name_H-M   'P 1'
#
loop_
_entity.id
_entity.type
_entity.pdbx_description
1 polymer ?
#
loop_
_entity_poly.entity_id
_entity_poly.type
_entity_poly.pdbx_seq_one_letter_code
_entity_poly.pdbx_strand_id
1 'polypeptide(L)'
;TVIIPSVKSALTTFDSRSLTILVVFAIGAVIGLASFSRVLSWAFKHYRSLTMAILTGFMLGSLNRIWPWRNVLQYRTNSSGEQVPFLEKSVLPSAYEGDPMILGVVLLVIIGFSLVFILDRMGEEESPAS
;
A
#
# COMPACT_ATOMS: atom_id res chain seq x y z
N THR A 1 -18.22 10.29 -6.47
CA THR A 1 -18.14 11.75 -6.25
C THR A 1 -19.33 12.25 -5.43
N VAL A 2 -19.51 11.76 -4.19
CA VAL A 2 -20.61 12.20 -3.27
C VAL A 2 -20.11 12.47 -1.84
N ILE A 3 -19.04 11.81 -1.41
CA ILE A 3 -18.52 11.92 -0.04
C ILE A 3 -17.76 13.23 0.19
N ILE A 4 -16.95 13.66 -0.78
CA ILE A 4 -16.13 14.89 -0.70
C ILE A 4 -16.97 16.14 -0.32
N PRO A 5 -18.10 16.44 -1.00
CA PRO A 5 -18.92 17.59 -0.62
C PRO A 5 -19.58 17.43 0.76
N SER A 6 -19.98 16.22 1.16
CA SER A 6 -20.58 15.97 2.49
C SER A 6 -19.58 16.17 3.63
N VAL A 7 -18.32 15.75 3.45
CA VAL A 7 -17.24 15.99 4.42
C VAL A 7 -16.95 17.48 4.55
N LYS A 8 -16.91 18.21 3.42
CA LYS A 8 -16.75 19.67 3.42
C LYS A 8 -17.89 20.37 4.17
N SER A 9 -19.13 20.01 3.86
CA SER A 9 -20.34 20.57 4.50
C SER A 9 -20.40 20.31 6.01
N ALA A 10 -19.99 19.11 6.45
CA ALA A 10 -19.92 18.77 7.87
C ALA A 10 -18.89 19.63 8.63
N LEU A 11 -17.74 19.94 8.02
CA LEU A 11 -16.67 20.73 8.65
C LEU A 11 -16.89 22.25 8.60
N THR A 12 -17.51 22.77 7.53
CA THR A 12 -17.67 24.23 7.36
C THR A 12 -18.98 24.76 7.93
N THR A 13 -20.04 23.95 7.91
CA THR A 13 -21.41 24.42 8.15
C THR A 13 -22.09 23.66 9.30
N PHE A 14 -21.42 22.67 9.89
CA PHE A 14 -21.97 21.80 10.96
C PHE A 14 -23.38 21.30 10.65
N ASP A 15 -23.62 20.93 9.38
CA ASP A 15 -24.92 20.44 8.93
C ASP A 15 -25.22 19.06 9.55
N SER A 16 -26.34 18.95 10.26
CA SER A 16 -26.73 17.75 11.03
C SER A 16 -26.98 16.53 10.13
N ARG A 17 -27.46 16.76 8.90
CA ARG A 17 -27.67 15.70 7.90
C ARG A 17 -26.33 15.16 7.39
N SER A 18 -25.38 16.04 7.09
CA SER A 18 -24.02 15.66 6.66
C SER A 18 -23.27 14.89 7.75
N LEU A 19 -23.40 15.29 9.01
CA LEU A 19 -22.80 14.61 10.17
C LEU A 19 -23.37 13.21 10.38
N THR A 20 -24.69 13.04 10.21
CA THR A 20 -25.34 11.72 10.28
C THR A 20 -24.80 10.77 9.21
N ILE A 21 -24.64 11.24 7.97
CA ILE A 21 -24.10 10.42 6.87
C ILE A 21 -22.66 9.99 7.18
N LEU A 22 -21.83 10.90 7.72
CA LEU A 22 -20.44 10.61 8.09
C LEU A 22 -20.38 9.56 9.21
N VAL A 23 -21.20 9.70 10.25
CA VAL A 23 -21.25 8.75 11.37
C VAL A 23 -21.69 7.36 10.91
N VAL A 24 -22.75 7.25 10.10
CA VAL A 24 -23.21 5.96 9.55
C VAL A 24 -22.13 5.33 8.68
N PHE A 25 -21.46 6.13 7.85
CA PHE A 25 -20.34 5.66 7.03
C PHE A 25 -19.16 5.21 7.89
N ALA A 26 -18.80 5.96 8.93
CA ALA A 26 -17.71 5.62 9.85
C ALA A 26 -17.99 4.32 10.60
N ILE A 27 -19.22 4.15 11.11
CA ILE A 27 -19.65 2.89 11.75
C ILE A 27 -19.57 1.74 10.75
N GLY A 28 -20.07 1.92 9.53
CA GLY A 28 -19.97 0.92 8.47
C GLY A 28 -18.52 0.55 8.12
N ALA A 29 -17.63 1.54 8.06
CA ALA A 29 -16.21 1.33 7.81
C ALA A 29 -15.53 0.57 8.96
N VAL A 30 -15.84 0.91 10.21
CA VAL A 30 -15.32 0.20 11.39
C VAL A 30 -15.80 -1.25 11.42
N ILE A 31 -17.09 -1.49 11.18
CA ILE A 31 -17.65 -2.85 11.13
C ILE A 31 -17.02 -3.65 9.98
N GLY A 32 -16.87 -3.03 8.81
CA GLY A 32 -16.23 -3.64 7.64
C GLY A 32 -14.78 -4.02 7.91
N LEU A 33 -14.00 -3.11 8.50
CA LEU A 33 -12.60 -3.34 8.83
C LEU A 33 -12.43 -4.39 9.93
N ALA A 34 -13.28 -4.36 10.95
CA ALA A 34 -13.29 -5.37 12.02
C ALA A 34 -13.68 -6.76 11.48
N SER A 35 -14.67 -6.83 10.60
CA SER A 35 -15.07 -8.07 9.93
C SER A 35 -13.93 -8.62 9.06
N PHE A 36 -13.32 -7.76 8.23
CA PHE A 36 -12.19 -8.14 7.40
C PHE A 36 -10.99 -8.63 8.23
N SER A 37 -10.65 -7.93 9.32
CA SER A 37 -9.60 -8.34 10.24
C SER A 37 -9.88 -9.72 10.85
N ARG A 38 -11.13 -10.00 11.27
CA ARG A 38 -11.51 -11.33 11.76
C ARG A 38 -11.37 -12.42 10.69
N VAL A 39 -11.79 -12.15 9.45
CA VAL A 39 -11.63 -13.08 8.33
C VAL A 39 -10.16 -13.38 8.09
N LEU A 40 -9.31 -12.35 8.09
CA LEU A 40 -7.87 -12.53 7.91
C LEU A 40 -7.24 -13.33 9.06
N SER A 41 -7.58 -13.03 10.31
CA SER A 41 -7.11 -13.78 11.48
C SER A 41 -7.59 -15.24 11.47
N TRP A 42 -8.82 -15.49 11.03
CA TRP A 42 -9.35 -16.85 10.86
C TRP A 42 -8.61 -17.60 9.75
N ALA A 43 -8.37 -16.95 8.61
CA ALA A 43 -7.61 -17.52 7.49
C ALA A 43 -6.18 -17.88 7.91
N PHE A 44 -5.49 -17.00 8.65
CA PHE A 44 -4.17 -17.30 9.21
C PHE A 44 -4.16 -18.52 10.13
N LYS A 45 -5.21 -18.72 10.94
CA LYS A 45 -5.31 -19.84 11.90
C LYS A 45 -5.62 -21.18 11.22
N HIS A 46 -6.49 -21.19 10.22
CA HIS A 46 -6.96 -22.44 9.60
C HIS A 46 -6.15 -22.82 8.33
N TYR A 47 -5.56 -21.84 7.63
CA TYR A 47 -4.86 -22.04 6.36
C TYR A 47 -3.53 -21.27 6.28
N ARG A 48 -2.68 -21.41 7.31
CA ARG A 48 -1.40 -20.66 7.42
C ARG A 48 -0.55 -20.71 6.14
N SER A 49 -0.40 -21.88 5.52
CA SER A 49 0.37 -22.05 4.28
C SER A 49 -0.23 -21.30 3.09
N LEU A 50 -1.55 -21.39 2.90
CA LEU A 50 -2.26 -20.72 1.81
C LEU A 50 -2.28 -19.19 2.01
N THR A 51 -2.54 -18.72 3.22
CA THR A 51 -2.53 -17.28 3.54
C THR A 51 -1.13 -16.68 3.34
N MET A 52 -0.08 -17.37 3.77
CA MET A 52 1.30 -16.94 3.51
C MET A 52 1.62 -16.92 2.01
N ALA A 53 1.17 -17.89 1.23
CA ALA A 53 1.36 -17.90 -0.22
C ALA A 53 0.62 -16.74 -0.91
N ILE A 54 -0.62 -16.44 -0.50
CA ILE A 54 -1.41 -15.32 -1.03
C ILE A 54 -0.75 -13.99 -0.68
N LEU A 55 -0.35 -13.79 0.58
CA LEU A 55 0.31 -12.55 1.00
C LEU A 55 1.65 -12.36 0.31
N THR A 56 2.46 -13.42 0.22
CA THR A 56 3.72 -13.40 -0.54
C THR A 56 3.46 -13.08 -2.01
N GLY A 57 2.43 -13.68 -2.61
CA GLY A 57 2.01 -13.38 -3.98
C GLY A 57 1.55 -11.93 -4.16
N PHE A 58 0.83 -11.37 -3.19
CA PHE A 58 0.43 -9.96 -3.18
C PHE A 58 1.63 -9.03 -3.05
N MET A 59 2.58 -9.34 -2.17
CA MET A 59 3.84 -8.60 -2.01
C MET A 59 4.69 -8.66 -3.29
N LEU A 60 4.79 -9.83 -3.93
CA LEU A 60 5.47 -9.99 -5.21
C LEU A 60 4.74 -9.23 -6.34
N GLY A 61 3.41 -9.22 -6.33
CA GLY A 61 2.61 -8.46 -7.29
C GLY A 61 2.78 -6.95 -7.14
N SER A 62 2.88 -6.44 -5.91
CA SER A 62 3.12 -5.01 -5.64
C SER A 62 4.53 -4.56 -6.03
N LEU A 63 5.51 -5.48 -6.01
CA LEU A 63 6.88 -5.20 -6.46
C LEU A 63 6.93 -4.66 -7.90
N ASN A 64 6.06 -5.16 -8.79
CA ASN A 64 5.97 -4.64 -10.17
C ASN A 64 5.53 -3.17 -10.20
N ARG A 65 4.65 -2.76 -9.30
CA ARG A 65 4.18 -1.37 -9.18
C ARG A 65 5.23 -0.44 -8.57
N ILE A 66 5.97 -0.93 -7.58
CA ILE A 66 6.98 -0.15 -6.85
C ILE A 66 8.34 -0.10 -7.58
N TRP A 67 8.46 -0.82 -8.69
CA TRP A 67 9.69 -0.91 -9.47
C TRP A 67 10.22 0.48 -9.83
N PRO A 68 11.47 0.82 -9.44
CA PRO A 68 11.97 2.19 -9.50
C PRO A 68 12.29 2.64 -10.93
N TRP A 69 12.59 1.72 -11.84
CA TRP A 69 13.00 2.04 -13.21
C TRP A 69 11.83 1.93 -14.18
N ARG A 70 11.16 3.05 -14.44
CA ARG A 70 10.01 3.14 -15.36
C ARG A 70 10.22 4.28 -16.34
N ASN A 71 10.20 3.99 -17.64
CA ASN A 71 10.27 5.01 -18.68
C ASN A 71 8.84 5.38 -19.13
N VAL A 72 8.55 6.67 -19.20
CA VAL A 72 7.28 7.19 -19.72
C VAL A 72 7.36 7.20 -21.24
N LEU A 73 6.61 6.31 -21.90
CA LEU A 73 6.60 6.19 -23.36
C LEU A 73 5.62 7.16 -24.02
N GLN A 74 4.55 7.54 -23.32
CA GLN A 74 3.55 8.49 -23.81
C GLN A 74 3.02 9.34 -22.67
N TYR A 75 2.89 10.63 -22.91
CA TYR A 75 2.20 11.57 -22.02
C TYR A 75 0.78 11.81 -22.55
N ARG A 76 -0.23 11.80 -21.69
CA ARG A 76 -1.56 12.34 -21.99
C ARG A 76 -1.78 13.63 -21.24
N THR A 77 -2.40 14.59 -21.89
CA THR A 77 -2.94 15.77 -21.23
C THR A 77 -4.26 15.43 -20.57
N ASN A 78 -4.34 15.53 -19.24
CA ASN A 78 -5.58 15.38 -18.48
C ASN A 78 -6.51 16.58 -18.74
N SER A 79 -7.80 16.48 -18.39
CA SER A 79 -8.78 17.58 -18.51
C SER A 79 -8.40 18.85 -17.74
N SER A 80 -7.45 18.76 -16.80
CA SER A 80 -6.85 19.87 -16.06
C SER A 80 -5.62 20.50 -16.72
N GLY A 81 -5.23 20.07 -17.93
CA GLY A 81 -4.07 20.60 -18.66
C GLY A 81 -2.70 20.04 -18.22
N GLU A 82 -2.66 19.13 -17.25
CA GLU A 82 -1.43 18.51 -16.76
C GLU A 82 -1.03 17.30 -17.61
N GLN A 83 0.25 17.22 -17.98
CA GLN A 83 0.82 16.08 -18.70
C GLN A 83 1.04 14.92 -17.72
N VAL A 84 0.13 13.94 -17.75
CA VAL A 84 0.26 12.72 -16.96
C VAL A 84 0.83 11.59 -17.82
N PRO A 85 1.77 10.79 -17.28
CA PRO A 85 2.29 9.63 -17.98
C PRO A 85 1.14 8.64 -18.28
N PHE A 86 0.92 8.34 -19.55
CA PHE A 86 -0.19 7.52 -20.06
C PHE A 86 0.23 6.06 -20.21
N LEU A 87 1.41 5.82 -20.80
CA LEU A 87 2.03 4.50 -20.88
C LEU A 87 3.41 4.55 -20.24
N GLU A 88 3.57 3.79 -19.17
CA GLU A 88 4.85 3.60 -18.49
C GLU A 88 5.30 2.16 -18.70
N LYS A 89 6.50 1.96 -19.25
CA LYS A 89 7.10 0.63 -19.37
C LYS A 89 8.08 0.41 -18.23
N SER A 90 7.87 -0.66 -17.48
CA SER A 90 8.86 -1.13 -16.50
C SER A 90 10.07 -1.66 -17.26
N VAL A 91 11.24 -1.06 -17.01
CA VAL A 91 12.51 -1.38 -17.67
C VAL A 91 13.54 -1.80 -16.64
N LEU A 92 14.52 -2.60 -17.06
CA LEU A 92 15.65 -2.95 -16.20
C LEU A 92 16.56 -1.71 -16.02
N PRO A 93 17.38 -1.65 -14.95
CA PRO A 93 18.28 -0.51 -14.69
C PRO A 93 19.21 -0.18 -15.86
N SER A 94 19.54 -1.18 -16.70
CA SER A 94 20.39 -1.04 -17.88
C SER A 94 19.70 -0.35 -19.07
N ALA A 95 18.36 -0.30 -19.09
CA ALA A 95 17.56 0.32 -20.13
C ALA A 95 16.77 1.55 -19.62
N TYR A 96 17.12 2.04 -18.42
CA TYR A 96 16.57 3.27 -17.86
C TYR A 96 17.24 4.47 -18.52
N GLU A 97 16.44 5.41 -19.04
CA GLU A 97 16.97 6.58 -19.78
C GLU A 97 17.52 7.69 -18.87
N GLY A 98 17.33 7.59 -17.54
CA GLY A 98 17.86 8.53 -16.54
C GLY A 98 19.01 7.97 -15.70
N ASP A 99 19.35 8.64 -14.59
CA ASP A 99 20.29 8.10 -13.60
C ASP A 99 19.61 6.96 -12.82
N PRO A 100 20.04 5.70 -12.97
CA PRO A 100 19.37 4.58 -12.32
C PRO A 100 19.67 4.49 -10.82
N MET A 101 20.56 5.34 -10.26
CA MET A 101 20.90 5.45 -8.83
C MET A 101 21.09 4.09 -8.13
N ILE A 102 21.73 3.15 -8.85
CA ILE A 102 21.81 1.73 -8.50
C ILE A 102 22.47 1.54 -7.13
N LEU A 103 23.53 2.32 -6.84
CA LEU A 103 24.25 2.25 -5.58
C LEU A 103 23.35 2.61 -4.38
N GLY A 104 22.47 3.61 -4.52
CA GLY A 104 21.51 3.97 -3.48
C GLY A 104 20.47 2.87 -3.24
N VAL A 105 19.96 2.25 -4.31
CA VAL A 105 19.01 1.12 -4.21
C VAL A 105 19.66 -0.08 -3.51
N VAL A 106 20.88 -0.45 -3.89
CA VAL A 106 21.61 -1.57 -3.28
C VAL A 106 21.87 -1.30 -1.79
N LEU A 107 22.26 -0.08 -1.42
CA LEU A 107 22.48 0.30 -0.03
C LEU A 107 21.19 0.21 0.79
N LEU A 108 20.07 0.69 0.23
CA LEU A 108 18.75 0.61 0.87
C LEU A 108 18.27 -0.84 1.03
N VAL A 109 18.51 -1.70 0.04
CA VAL A 109 18.24 -3.14 0.12
C VAL A 109 19.05 -3.78 1.25
N ILE A 110 20.34 -3.46 1.36
CA ILE A 110 21.20 -3.97 2.44
C ILE A 110 20.68 -3.50 3.80
N ILE A 111 20.37 -2.20 3.95
CA ILE A 111 19.82 -1.65 5.20
C ILE A 111 18.50 -2.34 5.56
N GLY A 112 17.58 -2.47 4.60
CA GLY A 112 16.29 -3.12 4.82
C GLY A 112 16.45 -4.58 5.24
N PHE A 113 17.34 -5.32 4.59
CA PHE A 113 17.66 -6.70 4.95
C PHE A 113 18.27 -6.80 6.35
N SER A 114 19.26 -5.95 6.67
CA SER A 114 19.86 -5.90 8.00
C SER A 114 18.85 -5.56 9.08
N LEU A 115 17.91 -4.64 8.82
CA LEU A 115 16.85 -4.29 9.76
C LEU A 115 15.92 -5.47 10.03
N VAL A 116 15.47 -6.18 9.00
CA VAL A 116 14.65 -7.39 9.16
C VAL A 116 15.41 -8.46 9.94
N PHE A 117 16.69 -8.66 9.63
CA PHE A 117 17.54 -9.62 10.33
C PHE A 117 17.70 -9.30 11.83
N ILE A 118 17.85 -8.03 12.18
CA ILE A 118 17.92 -7.59 13.58
C ILE A 118 16.58 -7.81 14.29
N LEU A 119 15.46 -7.47 13.63
CA LEU A 119 14.12 -7.68 14.20
C LEU A 119 13.82 -9.16 14.44
N ASP A 120 14.18 -10.03 13.51
CA ASP A 120 14.02 -11.48 13.65
C ASP A 120 14.84 -12.00 14.84
N ARG A 121 16.10 -11.57 14.94
CA ARG A 121 16.98 -11.94 16.05
C ARG A 121 16.50 -11.45 17.41
N MET A 122 15.94 -10.24 17.50
CA MET A 122 15.36 -9.71 18.74
C MET A 122 14.06 -10.44 19.11
N GLY A 123 13.26 -10.83 18.12
CA GLY A 123 12.02 -11.57 18.35
C GLY A 123 12.23 -13.00 18.87
N GLU A 124 13.39 -13.61 18.58
CA GLU A 124 13.77 -14.92 19.12
C GLU A 124 14.16 -14.88 20.60
N GLU A 125 14.64 -13.74 21.12
CA GLU A 125 15.04 -13.61 22.53
C GLU A 125 13.85 -13.50 23.50
N GLU A 126 12.66 -13.12 23.01
CA GLU A 126 11.43 -12.99 23.83
C GLU A 126 10.61 -14.30 23.93
N SER A 127 11.07 -15.41 23.34
CA SER A 127 10.44 -16.72 23.50
C SER A 127 11.33 -17.71 24.29
N PRO A 128 11.57 -17.48 25.60
CA PRO A 128 11.92 -18.57 26.49
C PRO A 128 10.67 -19.44 26.69
N ALA A 129 10.79 -20.71 26.31
CA ALA A 129 9.84 -21.79 26.52
C ALA A 129 8.81 -21.59 27.66
N SER A 130 7.52 -21.67 27.33
CA SER A 130 6.47 -22.22 28.19
C SER A 130 5.29 -22.71 27.38
#